data_AF-A0A8T1SAI1-F1
#
_entry.id   AF-A0A8T1SAI1-F1
#
_cell.length_a   1.000
_cell.length_b   1.000
_cell.length_c   1.000
_cell.angle_alpha   90.00
_cell.angle_beta   90.00
_cell.angle_gamma   90.00
#
_symmetry.space_group_name_H-M   'P 1'
#
loop_
_entity.id
_entity.type
_entity.pdbx_description
1 polymer ?
#
loop_
_entity_poly.entity_id
_entity_poly.type
_entity_poly.pdbx_seq_one_letter_code
_entity_poly.pdbx_strand_id
1 'polypeptide(L)'
;QISDALIRRVHLTEDQWGKGTLTPRMTTDFDLNLDSAPLLQSIHQLDFVQMKASSPVPAPPILQLEECCTHNNSATLSWKQPPLSTVQVEGYILELDDGNGGQFREVYVGKETMCTVDGLHFNSTYSARVKAFNKTGVSQYSKTLVLQTSEGCNFETQSAPYSQLVDIKKLVAVAWFSFDPGSAHSDILFSNDNLTVTCNSYDDRVVLGKTGFSKGLHYWELSIDRYDNHPDPAFGVARVDVLKDVMLGKDDKAWAMYVDNNRSWFMHNNSHTNRTEGGITKGATVGVLLDLTRRTLMFSINEDQQGPVAFENMEGLFFPAVSLNRNVQVTLHTGLPVPEFYTSRASMQ
;
A
#
# COMPACT_ATOMS: atom_id res chain seq x y z
N GLN A 1 -11.86 112.68 10.22
CA GLN A 1 -13.30 112.99 10.16
C GLN A 1 -13.81 112.53 8.80
N ILE A 2 -14.72 111.55 8.78
CA ILE A 2 -15.37 111.07 7.55
C ILE A 2 -16.41 112.14 7.16
N SER A 3 -16.50 112.53 5.90
CA SER A 3 -17.35 113.65 5.48
C SER A 3 -18.84 113.27 5.46
N ASP A 4 -19.70 114.20 5.86
CA ASP A 4 -21.17 114.05 5.86
C ASP A 4 -21.75 113.71 4.48
N ALA A 5 -21.01 114.01 3.41
CA ALA A 5 -21.38 113.65 2.05
C ALA A 5 -21.35 112.14 1.79
N LEU A 6 -20.44 111.40 2.47
CA LEU A 6 -20.37 109.95 2.38
C LEU A 6 -21.50 109.29 3.16
N ILE A 7 -21.84 109.83 4.33
CA ILE A 7 -22.95 109.35 5.19
C ILE A 7 -24.29 109.51 4.47
N ARG A 8 -24.53 110.64 3.79
CA ARG A 8 -25.76 110.86 3.02
C ARG A 8 -25.90 109.92 1.82
N ARG A 9 -24.81 109.54 1.17
CA ARG A 9 -24.86 108.61 0.03
C ARG A 9 -25.22 107.19 0.45
N VAL A 10 -24.72 106.73 1.60
CA VAL A 10 -25.04 105.38 2.11
C VAL A 10 -26.50 105.28 2.55
N HIS A 11 -27.03 106.32 3.20
CA HIS A 11 -28.44 106.35 3.61
C HIS A 11 -29.42 106.38 2.42
N LEU A 12 -29.08 107.09 1.34
CA LEU A 12 -29.92 107.14 0.14
C LEU A 12 -29.92 105.81 -0.65
N THR A 13 -28.84 105.01 -0.54
CA THR A 13 -28.79 103.68 -1.18
C THR A 13 -29.58 102.61 -0.42
N GLU A 14 -29.72 102.72 0.91
CA GLU A 14 -30.57 101.78 1.68
C GLU A 14 -32.07 101.97 1.38
N ASP A 15 -32.52 103.21 1.13
CA ASP A 15 -33.91 103.51 0.81
C ASP A 15 -34.38 103.00 -0.57
N GLN A 16 -33.45 102.58 -1.45
CA GLN A 16 -33.78 101.98 -2.74
C GLN A 16 -34.02 100.46 -2.67
N TRP A 17 -33.71 99.80 -1.55
CA TRP A 17 -33.85 98.34 -1.37
C TRP A 17 -35.15 97.89 -0.72
N GLY A 18 -36.08 98.82 -0.43
CA GLY A 18 -37.23 98.52 0.44
C GLY A 18 -38.62 98.51 -0.19
N LYS A 19 -38.82 98.88 -1.47
CA LYS A 19 -40.18 99.03 -2.03
C LYS A 19 -40.32 98.59 -3.48
N GLY A 20 -40.43 97.28 -3.65
CA GLY A 20 -40.89 96.64 -4.88
C GLY A 20 -41.03 95.15 -4.64
N THR A 21 -42.21 94.70 -4.22
CA THR A 21 -42.54 93.29 -4.04
C THR A 21 -42.38 92.57 -5.38
N LEU A 22 -41.24 91.91 -5.60
CA LEU A 22 -41.04 90.99 -6.71
C LEU A 22 -41.84 89.72 -6.42
N THR A 23 -43.03 89.60 -7.01
CA THR A 23 -43.72 88.30 -7.07
C THR A 23 -42.84 87.33 -7.86
N PRO A 24 -42.49 86.15 -7.33
CA PRO A 24 -41.70 85.18 -8.09
C PRO A 24 -42.51 84.73 -9.31
N ARG A 25 -41.95 84.87 -10.52
CA ARG A 25 -42.48 84.25 -11.75
C ARG A 25 -42.09 82.76 -11.86
N MET A 26 -42.10 82.04 -10.76
CA MET A 26 -41.78 80.62 -10.74
C MET A 26 -42.93 79.89 -10.04
N THR A 27 -43.67 79.12 -10.82
CA THR A 27 -44.63 78.14 -10.32
C THR A 27 -43.85 77.10 -9.49
N THR A 28 -44.34 76.75 -8.30
CA THR A 28 -43.67 75.80 -7.39
C THR A 28 -43.77 74.34 -7.83
N ASP A 29 -44.40 74.06 -8.97
CA ASP A 29 -44.49 72.72 -9.55
C ASP A 29 -43.38 72.53 -10.58
N PHE A 30 -42.26 71.99 -10.14
CA PHE A 30 -41.26 71.40 -11.03
C PHE A 30 -41.43 69.89 -10.98
N ASP A 31 -41.84 69.30 -12.10
CA ASP A 31 -42.01 67.86 -12.22
C ASP A 31 -40.63 67.20 -12.38
N LEU A 32 -40.12 66.61 -11.30
CA LEU A 32 -38.85 65.89 -11.28
C LEU A 32 -39.05 64.48 -11.83
N ASN A 33 -39.11 64.36 -13.16
CA ASN A 33 -39.08 63.05 -13.79
C ASN A 33 -37.64 62.55 -13.90
N LEU A 34 -37.33 61.48 -13.17
CA LEU A 34 -36.08 60.75 -13.28
C LEU A 34 -36.07 59.98 -14.61
N ASP A 35 -35.35 60.49 -15.60
CA ASP A 35 -35.13 59.76 -16.86
C ASP A 35 -34.09 58.65 -16.67
N SER A 36 -34.57 57.41 -16.59
CA SER A 36 -33.72 56.22 -16.48
C SER A 36 -33.26 55.67 -17.84
N ALA A 37 -33.69 56.26 -18.96
CA ALA A 37 -33.34 55.76 -20.29
C ALA A 37 -31.82 55.77 -20.57
N PRO A 38 -31.05 56.80 -20.19
CA PRO A 38 -29.60 56.81 -20.36
C PRO A 38 -28.91 55.74 -19.50
N LEU A 39 -29.44 55.47 -18.31
CA LEU A 39 -28.92 54.42 -17.41
C LEU A 39 -29.19 53.02 -17.99
N LEU A 40 -30.40 52.77 -18.48
CA LEU A 40 -30.76 51.53 -19.16
C LEU A 40 -29.90 51.31 -20.41
N GLN A 41 -29.73 52.33 -21.24
CA GLN A 41 -28.88 52.24 -22.42
C GLN A 41 -27.42 51.94 -22.06
N SER A 42 -26.94 52.50 -20.95
CA SER A 42 -25.61 52.20 -20.40
C SER A 42 -25.51 50.75 -19.92
N ILE A 43 -26.53 50.23 -19.23
CA ILE A 43 -26.61 48.82 -18.78
C ILE A 43 -26.65 47.87 -19.97
N HIS A 44 -27.38 48.21 -21.04
CA HIS A 44 -27.45 47.41 -22.27
C HIS A 44 -26.14 47.41 -23.07
N GLN A 45 -25.27 48.40 -22.87
CA GLN A 45 -23.95 48.47 -23.47
C GLN A 45 -22.86 47.83 -22.60
N LEU A 46 -23.19 47.37 -21.39
CA LEU A 46 -22.27 46.58 -20.58
C LEU A 46 -22.16 45.16 -21.17
N ASP A 47 -21.01 44.85 -21.75
CA ASP A 47 -20.61 43.48 -22.03
C ASP A 47 -20.26 42.79 -20.71
N PHE A 48 -21.19 42.02 -20.18
CA PHE A 48 -20.89 41.08 -19.09
C PHE A 48 -20.09 39.91 -19.67
N VAL A 49 -18.77 40.02 -19.63
CA VAL A 49 -17.91 38.84 -19.75
C VAL A 49 -18.14 38.01 -18.49
N GLN A 50 -18.94 36.95 -18.59
CA GLN A 50 -18.99 35.92 -17.57
C GLN A 50 -17.60 35.28 -17.51
N MET A 51 -16.74 35.77 -16.61
CA MET A 51 -15.48 35.14 -16.23
C MET A 51 -15.82 33.85 -15.48
N LYS A 52 -16.38 32.87 -16.17
CA LYS A 52 -16.41 31.49 -15.70
C LYS A 52 -14.99 30.96 -15.89
N ALA A 53 -14.05 31.45 -15.08
CA ALA A 53 -12.79 30.77 -14.90
C ALA A 53 -13.17 29.41 -14.33
N SER A 54 -13.18 28.37 -15.17
CA SER A 54 -13.18 27.00 -14.69
C SER A 54 -12.05 26.93 -13.67
N SER A 55 -12.38 26.75 -12.39
CA SER A 55 -11.37 26.62 -11.34
C SER A 55 -10.30 25.66 -11.84
N PRO A 56 -9.01 26.01 -11.90
CA PRO A 56 -8.01 25.15 -12.51
C PRO A 56 -8.02 23.77 -11.84
N VAL A 57 -7.75 22.72 -12.62
CA VAL A 57 -7.47 21.40 -12.05
C VAL A 57 -6.19 21.47 -11.20
N PRO A 58 -6.02 20.61 -10.19
CA PRO A 58 -4.85 20.65 -9.34
C PRO A 58 -3.53 20.45 -10.09
N ALA A 59 -2.43 20.91 -9.48
CA ALA A 59 -1.09 20.57 -9.96
C ALA A 59 -0.76 19.09 -9.66
N PRO A 60 0.10 18.44 -10.46
CA PRO A 60 0.54 17.08 -10.20
C PRO A 60 1.21 16.96 -8.82
N PRO A 61 0.84 15.96 -8.00
CA PRO A 61 1.50 15.73 -6.71
C PRO A 61 2.96 15.30 -6.88
N ILE A 62 3.74 15.48 -5.82
CA ILE A 62 5.15 15.11 -5.74
C ILE A 62 5.28 13.94 -4.76
N LEU A 63 5.84 12.81 -5.21
CA LEU A 63 6.17 11.69 -4.34
C LEU A 63 7.35 12.05 -3.43
N GLN A 64 7.22 11.74 -2.15
CA GLN A 64 8.24 11.94 -1.12
C GLN A 64 9.05 10.66 -0.97
N LEU A 65 10.09 10.51 -1.80
CA LEU A 65 10.86 9.27 -1.92
C LEU A 65 11.47 8.84 -0.58
N GLU A 66 11.86 9.82 0.24
CA GLU A 66 12.42 9.65 1.58
C GLU A 66 11.44 9.05 2.60
N GLU A 67 10.13 9.17 2.35
CA GLU A 67 9.06 8.64 3.19
C GLU A 67 8.40 7.39 2.57
N CYS A 68 8.82 7.00 1.36
CA CYS A 68 8.34 5.79 0.71
C CYS A 68 9.20 4.60 1.13
N CYS A 69 8.57 3.47 1.46
CA CYS A 69 9.27 2.25 1.81
C CYS A 69 8.48 1.01 1.41
N THR A 70 9.17 -0.12 1.29
CA THR A 70 8.56 -1.44 1.05
C THR A 70 8.86 -2.35 2.22
N HIS A 71 7.92 -3.21 2.58
CA HIS A 71 8.12 -4.20 3.62
C HIS A 71 7.36 -5.49 3.26
N ASN A 72 8.10 -6.57 2.98
CA ASN A 72 7.54 -7.85 2.56
C ASN A 72 6.61 -7.72 1.35
N ASN A 73 5.31 -7.91 1.56
CA ASN A 73 4.24 -7.83 0.57
C ASN A 73 3.52 -6.47 0.59
N SER A 74 4.12 -5.42 1.16
CA SER A 74 3.50 -4.10 1.23
C SER A 74 4.44 -2.98 0.81
N ALA A 75 3.83 -1.86 0.41
CA ALA A 75 4.52 -0.63 0.06
C ALA A 75 3.80 0.57 0.68
N THR A 76 4.54 1.40 1.41
CA THR A 76 4.07 2.69 1.90
C THR A 76 4.55 3.78 0.95
N LEU A 77 3.62 4.59 0.47
CA LEU A 77 3.84 5.68 -0.47
C LEU A 77 3.40 6.99 0.19
N SER A 78 4.23 8.03 0.09
CA SER A 78 3.95 9.37 0.59
C SER A 78 4.06 10.39 -0.55
N TRP A 79 3.16 11.38 -0.57
CA TRP A 79 3.14 12.44 -1.58
C TRP A 79 2.65 13.76 -1.01
N LYS A 80 2.98 14.87 -1.67
CA LYS A 80 2.53 16.21 -1.28
C LYS A 80 2.20 17.08 -2.47
N GLN A 81 1.45 18.15 -2.23
CA GLN A 81 1.27 19.19 -3.23
C GLN A 81 2.58 19.95 -3.48
N PRO A 82 2.79 20.47 -4.70
CA PRO A 82 3.89 21.40 -4.95
C PRO A 82 3.83 22.63 -4.02
N PRO A 83 4.96 23.12 -3.47
CA PRO A 83 4.99 24.17 -2.43
C PRO A 83 4.29 25.50 -2.76
N LEU A 84 4.02 25.78 -4.04
CA LEU A 84 3.39 27.02 -4.52
C LEU A 84 2.00 26.78 -5.12
N SER A 85 1.40 25.59 -4.90
CA SER A 85 0.07 25.29 -5.42
C SER A 85 -0.99 26.04 -4.62
N THR A 86 -1.72 26.94 -5.29
CA THR A 86 -2.84 27.69 -4.72
C THR A 86 -4.21 27.05 -5.02
N VAL A 87 -4.21 25.99 -5.82
CA VAL A 87 -5.42 25.27 -6.24
C VAL A 87 -5.83 24.27 -5.16
N GLN A 88 -7.08 24.36 -4.72
CA GLN A 88 -7.62 23.44 -3.72
C GLN A 88 -7.73 22.03 -4.28
N VAL A 89 -7.25 21.06 -3.51
CA VAL A 89 -7.35 19.62 -3.77
C VAL A 89 -8.43 19.02 -2.88
N GLU A 90 -9.30 18.19 -3.47
CA GLU A 90 -10.31 17.43 -2.72
C GLU A 90 -9.85 16.02 -2.38
N GLY A 91 -8.87 15.48 -3.12
CA GLY A 91 -8.24 14.21 -2.83
C GLY A 91 -7.20 13.80 -3.88
N TYR A 92 -6.71 12.58 -3.73
CA TYR A 92 -5.69 11.95 -4.53
C TYR A 92 -6.15 10.56 -4.98
N ILE A 93 -5.64 10.14 -6.12
CA ILE A 93 -5.79 8.79 -6.65
C ILE A 93 -4.39 8.23 -6.83
N LEU A 94 -4.08 7.18 -6.08
CA LEU A 94 -2.84 6.42 -6.21
C LEU A 94 -3.09 5.20 -7.10
N GLU A 95 -2.20 5.00 -8.06
CA GLU A 95 -2.20 3.84 -8.94
C GLU A 95 -0.89 3.06 -8.85
N LEU A 96 -1.01 1.73 -8.87
CA LEU A 96 0.09 0.77 -8.97
C LEU A 96 -0.16 -0.17 -10.17
N ASP A 97 0.91 -0.59 -10.85
CA ASP A 97 0.82 -1.69 -11.81
C ASP A 97 0.65 -3.06 -11.11
N ASP A 98 0.62 -4.14 -11.89
CA ASP A 98 0.47 -5.51 -11.38
C ASP A 98 1.79 -6.15 -10.90
N GLY A 99 2.89 -5.39 -10.86
CA GLY A 99 4.21 -5.88 -10.48
C GLY A 99 4.91 -6.72 -11.56
N ASN A 100 4.35 -6.75 -12.78
CA ASN A 100 4.90 -7.41 -13.97
C ASN A 100 4.90 -6.46 -15.19
N GLY A 101 4.82 -5.14 -14.96
CA GLY A 101 4.76 -4.13 -16.02
C GLY A 101 3.43 -4.08 -16.78
N GLY A 102 2.36 -4.62 -16.21
CA GLY A 102 1.02 -4.61 -16.76
C GLY A 102 0.26 -3.30 -16.54
N GLN A 103 -1.07 -3.39 -16.43
CA GLN A 103 -1.93 -2.21 -16.30
C GLN A 103 -1.90 -1.62 -14.88
N PHE A 104 -1.91 -0.29 -14.81
CA PHE A 104 -2.12 0.44 -13.56
C PHE A 104 -3.56 0.29 -13.05
N ARG A 105 -3.71 0.11 -11.74
CA ARG A 105 -4.99 0.04 -11.03
C ARG A 105 -5.02 1.02 -9.87
N GLU A 106 -6.18 1.60 -9.61
CA GLU A 106 -6.40 2.48 -8.47
C GLU A 106 -6.38 1.66 -7.17
N VAL A 107 -5.43 1.96 -6.30
CA VAL A 107 -5.25 1.29 -5.01
C VAL A 107 -5.67 2.16 -3.83
N TYR A 108 -5.78 3.47 -4.05
CA TYR A 108 -6.27 4.42 -3.04
C TYR A 108 -6.95 5.61 -3.70
N VAL A 109 -8.08 6.02 -3.12
CA VAL A 109 -8.80 7.26 -3.46
C VAL A 109 -9.21 7.95 -2.16
N GLY A 110 -8.66 9.13 -1.88
CA GLY A 110 -8.97 9.84 -0.64
C GLY A 110 -8.13 11.09 -0.41
N LYS A 111 -8.23 11.69 0.78
CA LYS A 111 -7.60 12.98 1.12
C LYS A 111 -6.19 12.86 1.70
N GLU A 112 -5.86 11.68 2.21
CA GLU A 112 -4.57 11.43 2.85
C GLU A 112 -3.44 11.54 1.83
N THR A 113 -2.27 11.90 2.35
CA THR A 113 -1.04 12.10 1.60
C THR A 113 -0.05 10.96 1.80
N MET A 114 -0.44 9.92 2.54
CA MET A 114 0.32 8.71 2.76
C MET A 114 -0.63 7.52 2.71
N CYS A 115 -0.21 6.44 2.07
CA CYS A 115 -0.98 5.21 1.95
C CYS A 115 -0.05 4.00 1.97
N THR A 116 -0.38 3.02 2.81
CA THR A 116 0.22 1.69 2.77
C THR A 116 -0.67 0.76 1.95
N VAL A 117 -0.09 0.14 0.94
CA VAL A 117 -0.73 -0.84 0.07
C VAL A 117 -0.20 -2.22 0.45
N ASP A 118 -1.07 -3.06 1.02
CA ASP A 118 -0.77 -4.44 1.39
C ASP A 118 -1.17 -5.44 0.28
N GLY A 119 -0.74 -6.69 0.43
CA GLY A 119 -1.14 -7.79 -0.47
C GLY A 119 -0.45 -7.78 -1.83
N LEU A 120 0.64 -7.03 -1.96
CA LEU A 120 1.51 -7.04 -3.13
C LEU A 120 2.25 -8.37 -3.23
N HIS A 121 2.67 -8.77 -4.42
CA HIS A 121 3.46 -9.96 -4.62
C HIS A 121 4.87 -9.74 -4.04
N PHE A 122 5.39 -10.68 -3.24
CA PHE A 122 6.76 -10.59 -2.72
C PHE A 122 7.80 -10.62 -3.85
N ASN A 123 8.94 -9.94 -3.65
CA ASN A 123 10.05 -9.83 -4.60
C ASN A 123 9.63 -9.39 -6.01
N SER A 124 8.80 -8.35 -6.07
CA SER A 124 8.23 -7.81 -7.31
C SER A 124 8.58 -6.35 -7.49
N THR A 125 8.84 -5.96 -8.72
CA THR A 125 8.99 -4.55 -9.09
C THR A 125 7.65 -3.97 -9.48
N TYR A 126 7.18 -2.98 -8.72
CA TYR A 126 5.95 -2.23 -8.98
C TYR A 126 6.25 -0.81 -9.46
N SER A 127 5.41 -0.31 -10.36
CA SER A 127 5.41 1.08 -10.80
C SER A 127 4.24 1.81 -10.14
N ALA A 128 4.53 2.91 -9.42
CA ALA A 128 3.56 3.72 -8.70
C ALA A 128 3.45 5.13 -9.29
N ARG A 129 2.24 5.68 -9.34
CA ARG A 129 2.00 7.09 -9.74
C ARG A 129 0.76 7.64 -9.05
N VAL A 130 0.75 8.94 -8.75
CA VAL A 130 -0.36 9.60 -8.05
C VAL A 130 -0.85 10.81 -8.83
N LYS A 131 -2.17 11.05 -8.85
CA LYS A 131 -2.80 12.27 -9.40
C LYS A 131 -3.70 12.90 -8.32
N ALA A 132 -3.87 14.22 -8.36
CA ALA A 132 -4.80 14.94 -7.50
C ALA A 132 -6.12 15.21 -8.23
N PHE A 133 -7.20 15.39 -7.50
CA PHE A 133 -8.49 15.77 -8.06
C PHE A 133 -9.22 16.82 -7.23
N ASN A 134 -10.09 17.57 -7.89
CA ASN A 134 -11.07 18.48 -7.29
C ASN A 134 -12.36 18.48 -8.14
N LYS A 135 -13.34 19.33 -7.80
CA LYS A 135 -14.61 19.46 -8.53
C LYS A 135 -14.47 19.75 -10.01
N THR A 136 -13.37 20.35 -10.44
CA THR A 136 -13.13 20.66 -11.86
C THR A 136 -12.62 19.44 -12.62
N GLY A 137 -11.80 18.60 -11.98
CA GLY A 137 -11.25 17.41 -12.62
C GLY A 137 -9.96 16.93 -11.96
N VAL A 138 -9.19 16.16 -12.73
CA VAL A 138 -7.97 15.49 -12.29
C VAL A 138 -6.72 16.19 -12.84
N SER A 139 -5.62 16.15 -12.08
CA SER A 139 -4.30 16.62 -12.51
C SER A 139 -3.65 15.62 -13.48
N GLN A 140 -2.50 16.01 -14.05
CA GLN A 140 -1.56 15.03 -14.59
C GLN A 140 -0.98 14.18 -13.44
N TYR A 141 -0.42 13.02 -13.77
CA TYR A 141 0.26 12.15 -12.82
C TYR A 141 1.59 12.75 -12.34
N SER A 142 2.00 12.35 -11.15
CA SER A 142 3.36 12.48 -10.66
C SER A 142 4.36 11.77 -11.59
N LYS A 143 5.66 11.97 -11.34
CA LYS A 143 6.67 11.03 -11.85
C LYS A 143 6.34 9.61 -11.36
N THR A 144 6.58 8.63 -12.21
CA THR A 144 6.46 7.23 -11.83
C THR A 144 7.60 6.85 -10.90
N LEU A 145 7.27 6.25 -9.76
CA LEU A 145 8.22 5.67 -8.83
C LEU A 145 8.24 4.16 -9.02
N VAL A 146 9.44 3.59 -9.16
CA VAL A 146 9.62 2.14 -9.25
C VAL A 146 10.10 1.64 -7.89
N LEU A 147 9.37 0.67 -7.33
CA LEU A 147 9.62 0.08 -6.02
C LEU A 147 9.78 -1.42 -6.18
N GLN A 148 10.58 -2.07 -5.33
CA GLN A 148 10.63 -3.52 -5.25
C GLN A 148 10.18 -3.99 -3.88
N THR A 149 9.12 -4.79 -3.83
CA THR A 149 8.64 -5.38 -2.57
C THR A 149 9.65 -6.40 -2.09
N SER A 150 10.31 -6.12 -0.98
CA SER A 150 11.26 -7.00 -0.30
C SER A 150 11.24 -6.65 1.18
N GLU A 151 12.13 -7.23 1.98
CA GLU A 151 12.44 -6.62 3.26
C GLU A 151 12.85 -5.14 3.09
N GLY A 152 12.53 -4.33 4.10
CA GLY A 152 12.73 -2.87 4.20
C GLY A 152 13.80 -2.28 3.29
N CYS A 153 13.42 -1.35 2.41
CA CYS A 153 14.38 -0.35 1.91
C CYS A 153 14.76 0.57 3.07
N ASN A 154 15.69 0.14 3.93
CA ASN A 154 16.47 1.09 4.70
C ASN A 154 17.40 1.75 3.69
N PHE A 155 17.03 2.93 3.19
CA PHE A 155 18.02 3.85 2.66
C PHE A 155 18.92 4.24 3.84
N GLU A 156 19.88 3.39 4.20
CA GLU A 156 21.06 3.87 4.88
C GLU A 156 21.67 4.92 3.95
N THR A 157 21.67 6.16 4.42
CA THR A 157 22.30 7.30 3.78
C THR A 157 23.79 7.03 3.62
N GLN A 158 24.17 6.29 2.58
CA GLN A 158 25.50 6.37 2.02
C GLN A 158 25.44 7.39 0.90
N SER A 159 26.00 8.54 1.19
CA SER A 159 26.43 9.56 0.23
C SER A 159 27.43 8.93 -0.76
N ALA A 160 26.94 8.14 -1.70
CA ALA A 160 27.72 7.59 -2.79
C ALA A 160 27.27 8.25 -4.12
N PRO A 161 28.20 8.74 -4.95
CA PRO A 161 27.86 9.34 -6.22
C PRO A 161 27.18 8.33 -7.15
N TYR A 162 26.25 8.84 -7.94
CA TYR A 162 25.54 8.15 -9.00
C TYR A 162 26.50 7.62 -10.08
N SER A 163 27.15 6.47 -9.86
CA SER A 163 27.86 5.71 -10.91
C SER A 163 28.29 4.28 -10.53
N GLN A 164 27.98 3.75 -9.35
CA GLN A 164 28.25 2.34 -9.00
C GLN A 164 26.95 1.57 -8.76
N LEU A 165 26.18 1.32 -9.83
CA LEU A 165 25.01 0.43 -9.84
C LEU A 165 25.27 -0.90 -10.58
N VAL A 166 26.53 -1.31 -10.68
CA VAL A 166 26.92 -2.56 -11.36
C VAL A 166 28.01 -3.26 -10.55
N ASP A 167 27.65 -3.63 -9.33
CA ASP A 167 28.16 -4.85 -8.70
C ASP A 167 27.14 -5.36 -7.67
N ILE A 168 25.88 -5.48 -8.11
CA ILE A 168 24.88 -6.26 -7.38
C ILE A 168 25.28 -7.73 -7.57
N LYS A 169 26.16 -8.23 -6.70
CA LYS A 169 26.08 -9.65 -6.34
C LYS A 169 24.63 -9.88 -5.96
N LYS A 170 23.89 -10.51 -6.88
CA LYS A 170 22.55 -11.07 -6.77
C LYS A 170 22.13 -11.22 -5.30
N LEU A 171 21.64 -10.14 -4.68
CA LEU A 171 21.08 -10.17 -3.34
C LEU A 171 19.79 -10.97 -3.52
N VAL A 172 19.84 -12.26 -3.22
CA VAL A 172 18.67 -13.11 -3.24
C VAL A 172 17.77 -12.56 -2.14
N ALA A 173 16.70 -11.85 -2.52
CA ALA A 173 15.74 -11.34 -1.56
C ALA A 173 15.12 -12.52 -0.80
N VAL A 174 15.40 -12.59 0.49
CA VAL A 174 14.86 -13.60 1.41
C VAL A 174 13.64 -13.03 2.12
N ALA A 175 12.66 -13.87 2.41
CA ALA A 175 11.44 -13.46 3.09
C ALA A 175 11.57 -13.68 4.60
N TRP A 176 11.21 -12.66 5.39
CA TRP A 176 11.13 -12.73 6.84
C TRP A 176 9.67 -12.73 7.28
N PHE A 177 9.27 -13.73 8.05
CA PHE A 177 7.90 -13.85 8.53
C PHE A 177 7.82 -14.68 9.80
N SER A 178 6.70 -14.52 10.51
CA SER A 178 6.29 -15.34 11.64
C SER A 178 4.96 -16.04 11.33
N PHE A 179 4.50 -16.90 12.23
CA PHE A 179 3.15 -17.44 12.14
C PHE A 179 2.10 -16.35 12.35
N ASP A 180 0.95 -16.50 11.71
CA ASP A 180 -0.20 -15.60 11.85
C ASP A 180 -1.21 -16.15 12.86
N PRO A 181 -1.35 -15.54 14.05
CA PRO A 181 -2.38 -15.92 15.03
C PRO A 181 -3.80 -15.83 14.48
N GLY A 182 -4.06 -14.93 13.51
CA GLY A 182 -5.37 -14.81 12.87
C GLY A 182 -5.74 -16.01 11.99
N SER A 183 -4.76 -16.80 11.56
CA SER A 183 -4.95 -17.98 10.72
C SER A 183 -5.11 -19.28 11.51
N ALA A 184 -4.76 -19.29 12.80
CA ALA A 184 -4.64 -20.53 13.57
C ALA A 184 -5.97 -21.07 14.09
N HIS A 185 -6.04 -22.40 14.24
CA HIS A 185 -7.04 -23.02 15.10
C HIS A 185 -6.87 -22.55 16.56
N SER A 186 -7.98 -22.49 17.32
CA SER A 186 -8.00 -22.01 18.72
C SER A 186 -7.14 -22.81 19.70
N ASP A 187 -6.72 -24.01 19.32
CA ASP A 187 -5.90 -24.91 20.16
C ASP A 187 -4.39 -24.69 19.95
N ILE A 188 -4.00 -23.92 18.93
CA ILE A 188 -2.59 -23.59 18.68
C ILE A 188 -2.11 -22.58 19.72
N LEU A 189 -0.95 -22.84 20.27
CA LEU A 189 -0.30 -22.01 21.27
C LEU A 189 0.96 -21.40 20.67
N PHE A 190 1.07 -20.08 20.80
CA PHE A 190 2.19 -19.30 20.29
C PHE A 190 3.14 -18.91 21.41
N SER A 191 4.43 -18.84 21.08
CA SER A 191 5.45 -18.19 21.90
C SER A 191 6.55 -17.62 21.00
N ASN A 192 7.55 -16.97 21.61
CA ASN A 192 8.73 -16.46 20.90
C ASN A 192 8.35 -15.55 19.71
N ASP A 193 7.56 -14.50 19.98
CA ASP A 193 7.09 -13.54 18.97
C ASP A 193 6.38 -14.21 17.76
N ASN A 194 5.57 -15.23 18.04
CA ASN A 194 4.86 -16.06 17.06
C ASN A 194 5.78 -16.85 16.12
N LEU A 195 7.03 -17.11 16.51
CA LEU A 195 7.94 -17.99 15.78
C LEU A 195 7.85 -19.43 16.25
N THR A 196 7.40 -19.67 17.48
CA THR A 196 7.29 -21.02 18.06
C THR A 196 5.83 -21.39 18.25
N VAL A 197 5.46 -22.60 17.80
CA VAL A 197 4.10 -23.12 17.92
C VAL A 197 4.07 -24.53 18.51
N THR A 198 3.06 -24.77 19.34
CA THR A 198 2.63 -26.09 19.81
C THR A 198 1.10 -26.12 19.82
N CYS A 199 0.50 -27.20 20.32
CA CYS A 199 -0.94 -27.36 20.36
C CYS A 199 -1.39 -27.86 21.74
N ASN A 200 -2.61 -27.55 22.15
CA ASN A 200 -3.21 -28.11 23.38
C ASN A 200 -3.96 -29.43 23.13
N SER A 201 -4.32 -29.71 21.87
CA SER A 201 -5.11 -30.89 21.46
C SER A 201 -4.24 -32.11 21.14
N TYR A 202 -4.84 -33.30 21.21
CA TYR A 202 -4.27 -34.53 20.64
C TYR A 202 -4.49 -34.63 19.13
N ASP A 203 -5.51 -33.96 18.61
CA ASP A 203 -5.72 -33.83 17.17
C ASP A 203 -4.74 -32.83 16.58
N ASP A 204 -4.37 -33.03 15.31
CA ASP A 204 -3.56 -32.08 14.58
C ASP A 204 -4.36 -30.83 14.22
N ARG A 205 -3.72 -29.67 14.43
CA ARG A 205 -4.30 -28.35 14.19
C ARG A 205 -3.37 -27.52 13.33
N VAL A 206 -3.94 -26.69 12.46
CA VAL A 206 -3.18 -25.92 11.46
C VAL A 206 -2.93 -24.49 11.94
N VAL A 207 -1.76 -23.98 11.57
CA VAL A 207 -1.39 -22.56 11.57
C VAL A 207 -0.66 -22.21 10.28
N LEU A 208 -0.85 -20.99 9.78
CA LEU A 208 -0.18 -20.47 8.59
C LEU A 208 0.87 -19.40 8.96
N GLY A 209 1.85 -19.23 8.08
CA GLY A 209 2.73 -18.06 8.07
C GLY A 209 1.97 -16.81 7.63
N LYS A 210 2.38 -15.64 8.13
CA LYS A 210 1.72 -14.36 7.82
C LYS A 210 1.97 -13.86 6.39
N THR A 211 3.06 -14.30 5.78
CA THR A 211 3.51 -13.85 4.46
C THR A 211 3.10 -14.87 3.40
N GLY A 212 2.41 -14.38 2.36
CA GLY A 212 1.97 -15.18 1.23
C GLY A 212 2.90 -15.04 0.02
N PHE A 213 3.17 -16.16 -0.66
CA PHE A 213 4.04 -16.27 -1.82
C PHE A 213 3.26 -16.68 -3.06
N SER A 214 3.46 -15.97 -4.16
CA SER A 214 2.77 -16.21 -5.44
C SER A 214 3.69 -16.22 -6.66
N LYS A 215 4.99 -15.92 -6.46
CA LYS A 215 6.04 -16.05 -7.46
C LYS A 215 7.42 -16.10 -6.80
N GLY A 216 8.44 -16.46 -7.56
CA GLY A 216 9.83 -16.54 -7.08
C GLY A 216 10.18 -17.88 -6.42
N LEU A 217 11.30 -17.90 -5.72
CA LEU A 217 11.86 -19.06 -5.05
C LEU A 217 12.06 -18.73 -3.57
N HIS A 218 11.46 -19.51 -2.69
CA HIS A 218 11.41 -19.24 -1.25
C HIS A 218 11.83 -20.49 -0.47
N TYR A 219 12.56 -20.27 0.62
CA TYR A 219 12.99 -21.33 1.53
C TYR A 219 12.85 -20.87 2.98
N TRP A 220 12.37 -21.77 3.83
CA TRP A 220 12.30 -21.59 5.27
C TRP A 220 12.42 -22.96 5.97
N GLU A 221 12.70 -22.92 7.26
CA GLU A 221 12.95 -24.12 8.05
C GLU A 221 12.14 -24.14 9.33
N LEU A 222 11.89 -25.34 9.84
CA LEU A 222 11.27 -25.57 11.14
C LEU A 222 12.15 -26.50 11.97
N SER A 223 12.63 -25.99 13.11
CA SER A 223 13.35 -26.79 14.09
C SER A 223 12.37 -27.54 14.99
N ILE A 224 12.64 -28.82 15.26
CA ILE A 224 11.84 -29.66 16.15
C ILE A 224 12.30 -29.46 17.60
N ASP A 225 11.62 -28.60 18.35
CA ASP A 225 11.98 -28.29 19.74
C ASP A 225 11.60 -29.42 20.71
N ARG A 226 10.46 -30.06 20.44
CA ARG A 226 9.89 -31.18 21.21
C ARG A 226 9.21 -32.15 20.25
N TYR A 227 9.46 -33.44 20.47
CA TYR A 227 8.84 -34.54 19.76
C TYR A 227 8.70 -35.73 20.71
N ASP A 228 7.51 -35.91 21.26
CA ASP A 228 7.21 -36.95 22.24
C ASP A 228 6.32 -38.04 21.61
N ASN A 229 6.53 -39.31 21.96
CA ASN A 229 5.83 -40.45 21.37
C ASN A 229 6.11 -40.61 19.86
N HIS A 230 5.06 -40.80 19.05
CA HIS A 230 5.13 -41.05 17.61
C HIS A 230 4.03 -40.30 16.82
N PRO A 231 3.89 -38.97 16.96
CA PRO A 231 2.96 -38.18 16.15
C PRO A 231 3.47 -37.99 14.72
N ASP A 232 2.59 -37.55 13.84
CA ASP A 232 2.89 -37.27 12.42
C ASP A 232 2.71 -35.77 12.11
N PRO A 233 3.51 -34.85 12.68
CA PRO A 233 3.42 -33.44 12.31
C PRO A 233 3.64 -33.27 10.80
N ALA A 234 2.91 -32.32 10.20
CA ALA A 234 2.97 -32.04 8.77
C ALA A 234 3.42 -30.61 8.49
N PHE A 235 4.27 -30.47 7.47
CA PHE A 235 4.93 -29.23 7.07
C PHE A 235 4.71 -29.00 5.58
N GLY A 236 4.43 -27.77 5.17
CA GLY A 236 4.28 -27.47 3.75
C GLY A 236 3.71 -26.10 3.47
N VAL A 237 2.83 -26.05 2.48
CA VAL A 237 2.16 -24.84 2.03
C VAL A 237 0.66 -25.05 1.91
N ALA A 238 -0.11 -23.98 2.11
CA ALA A 238 -1.56 -24.05 2.02
C ALA A 238 -2.17 -22.77 1.45
N ARG A 239 -3.42 -22.87 0.99
CA ARG A 239 -4.30 -21.72 0.74
C ARG A 239 -4.80 -21.14 2.07
N VAL A 240 -5.20 -19.88 2.05
CA VAL A 240 -5.69 -19.16 3.24
C VAL A 240 -6.89 -19.87 3.90
N ASP A 241 -7.74 -20.48 3.09
CA ASP A 241 -9.00 -21.14 3.47
C ASP A 241 -8.86 -22.65 3.74
N VAL A 242 -7.63 -23.17 3.91
CA VAL A 242 -7.39 -24.57 4.33
C VAL A 242 -8.14 -24.92 5.62
N LEU A 243 -8.63 -26.15 5.75
CA LEU A 243 -9.22 -26.63 7.00
C LEU A 243 -8.21 -26.54 8.15
N LYS A 244 -8.65 -26.03 9.31
CA LYS A 244 -7.75 -25.74 10.44
C LYS A 244 -7.76 -26.80 11.54
N ASP A 245 -8.74 -27.69 11.52
CA ASP A 245 -9.04 -28.71 12.52
C ASP A 245 -8.55 -30.12 12.11
N VAL A 246 -7.78 -30.22 11.04
CA VAL A 246 -7.26 -31.49 10.49
C VAL A 246 -5.77 -31.36 10.12
N MET A 247 -5.10 -32.51 9.97
CA MET A 247 -3.74 -32.57 9.41
C MET A 247 -3.68 -31.94 8.00
N LEU A 248 -2.59 -31.21 7.71
CA LEU A 248 -2.35 -30.64 6.39
C LEU A 248 -2.31 -31.71 5.30
N GLY A 249 -2.89 -31.39 4.15
CA GLY A 249 -2.99 -32.29 3.00
C GLY A 249 -4.21 -33.21 3.03
N LYS A 250 -5.02 -33.20 4.10
CA LYS A 250 -6.32 -33.90 4.12
C LYS A 250 -7.37 -33.28 3.20
N ASP A 251 -7.28 -31.98 2.93
CA ASP A 251 -8.13 -31.30 1.95
C ASP A 251 -7.36 -30.99 0.64
N ASP A 252 -8.04 -30.37 -0.30
CA ASP A 252 -7.52 -29.93 -1.60
C ASP A 252 -6.80 -28.57 -1.54
N LYS A 253 -6.56 -28.01 -0.35
CA LYS A 253 -6.02 -26.66 -0.14
C LYS A 253 -4.62 -26.65 0.47
N ALA A 254 -4.08 -27.81 0.83
CA ALA A 254 -2.73 -27.96 1.36
C ALA A 254 -1.91 -29.01 0.61
N TRP A 255 -0.61 -28.75 0.54
CA TRP A 255 0.42 -29.62 0.00
C TRP A 255 1.51 -29.75 1.05
N ALA A 256 1.65 -30.94 1.63
CA ALA A 256 2.49 -31.11 2.81
C ALA A 256 3.29 -32.41 2.76
N MET A 257 4.33 -32.44 3.58
CA MET A 257 5.00 -33.65 4.03
C MET A 257 4.65 -33.87 5.50
N TYR A 258 4.08 -35.03 5.83
CA TYR A 258 4.01 -35.48 7.23
C TYR A 258 5.10 -36.51 7.50
N VAL A 259 5.60 -36.52 8.74
CA VAL A 259 6.80 -37.27 9.09
C VAL A 259 6.76 -37.74 10.54
N ASP A 260 7.02 -39.03 10.74
CA ASP A 260 7.21 -39.65 12.05
C ASP A 260 8.72 -39.75 12.37
N ASN A 261 9.10 -40.56 13.36
CA ASN A 261 10.51 -40.76 13.74
C ASN A 261 11.29 -41.71 12.82
N ASN A 262 10.63 -42.31 11.82
CA ASN A 262 11.21 -43.30 10.92
C ASN A 262 11.16 -42.87 9.46
N ARG A 263 10.13 -42.15 9.03
CA ARG A 263 9.79 -41.96 7.62
C ARG A 263 8.87 -40.77 7.40
N SER A 264 8.81 -40.33 6.16
CA SER A 264 7.88 -39.30 5.69
C SER A 264 7.02 -39.77 4.52
N TRP A 265 5.93 -39.04 4.28
CA TRP A 265 5.08 -39.14 3.11
C TRP A 265 4.66 -37.74 2.67
N PHE A 266 4.36 -37.58 1.38
CA PHE A 266 3.70 -36.39 0.88
C PHE A 266 2.18 -36.60 0.89
N MET A 267 1.44 -35.53 1.18
CA MET A 267 -0.01 -35.56 1.29
C MET A 267 -0.66 -34.33 0.67
N HIS A 268 -1.67 -34.58 -0.16
CA HIS A 268 -2.56 -33.57 -0.73
C HIS A 268 -3.90 -34.24 -1.10
N ASN A 269 -5.02 -33.58 -0.82
CA ASN A 269 -6.36 -34.11 -1.08
C ASN A 269 -6.57 -35.54 -0.53
N ASN A 270 -6.08 -35.77 0.68
CA ASN A 270 -6.10 -37.06 1.38
C ASN A 270 -5.39 -38.21 0.64
N SER A 271 -4.60 -37.90 -0.39
CA SER A 271 -3.79 -38.85 -1.13
C SER A 271 -2.36 -38.85 -0.60
N HIS A 272 -1.83 -40.04 -0.32
CA HIS A 272 -0.50 -40.24 0.26
C HIS A 272 0.46 -40.76 -0.81
N THR A 273 1.60 -40.10 -1.02
CA THR A 273 2.57 -40.46 -2.06
C THR A 273 4.00 -40.45 -1.55
N ASN A 274 4.88 -41.16 -2.27
CA ASN A 274 6.34 -41.12 -2.12
C ASN A 274 6.86 -41.31 -0.69
N ARG A 275 6.50 -42.43 -0.04
CA ARG A 275 7.10 -42.83 1.23
C ARG A 275 8.62 -42.82 1.14
N THR A 276 9.26 -42.11 2.06
CA THR A 276 10.72 -41.98 2.12
C THR A 276 11.20 -42.33 3.53
N GLU A 277 12.27 -43.12 3.63
CA GLU A 277 12.91 -43.43 4.92
C GLU A 277 13.65 -42.20 5.46
N GLY A 278 13.84 -42.14 6.78
CA GLY A 278 14.38 -40.97 7.46
C GLY A 278 13.24 -40.14 8.04
N GLY A 279 13.22 -40.05 9.36
CA GLY A 279 12.22 -39.31 10.11
C GLY A 279 12.83 -38.17 10.93
N ILE A 280 12.04 -37.63 11.84
CA ILE A 280 12.45 -36.53 12.71
C ILE A 280 12.69 -36.98 14.15
N THR A 281 13.46 -36.17 14.86
CA THR A 281 13.69 -36.26 16.31
C THR A 281 13.84 -34.85 16.85
N LYS A 282 13.86 -34.70 18.18
CA LYS A 282 14.20 -33.41 18.80
C LYS A 282 15.56 -32.91 18.29
N GLY A 283 15.60 -31.66 17.85
CA GLY A 283 16.77 -31.01 17.27
C GLY A 283 16.94 -31.22 15.76
N ALA A 284 16.05 -32.00 15.12
CA ALA A 284 16.01 -32.07 13.66
C ALA A 284 15.48 -30.75 13.05
N THR A 285 15.82 -30.50 11.80
CA THR A 285 15.32 -29.36 11.03
C THR A 285 14.58 -29.85 9.79
N VAL A 286 13.38 -29.34 9.55
CA VAL A 286 12.59 -29.61 8.34
C VAL A 286 12.58 -28.38 7.45
N GLY A 287 13.15 -28.47 6.25
CA GLY A 287 13.16 -27.40 5.26
C GLY A 287 12.02 -27.53 4.26
N VAL A 288 11.46 -26.39 3.86
CA VAL A 288 10.41 -26.30 2.83
C VAL A 288 10.88 -25.35 1.74
N LEU A 289 11.00 -25.87 0.52
CA LEU A 289 11.45 -25.13 -0.65
C LEU A 289 10.32 -25.00 -1.67
N LEU A 290 9.79 -23.79 -1.81
CA LEU A 290 8.72 -23.44 -2.73
C LEU A 290 9.31 -22.66 -3.93
N ASP A 291 9.44 -23.33 -5.08
CA ASP A 291 9.84 -22.71 -6.33
C ASP A 291 8.61 -22.48 -7.22
N LEU A 292 8.07 -21.26 -7.21
CA LEU A 292 6.95 -20.86 -8.06
C LEU A 292 7.40 -20.47 -9.48
N THR A 293 8.71 -20.38 -9.72
CA THR A 293 9.28 -20.20 -11.06
C THR A 293 9.28 -21.53 -11.81
N ARG A 294 9.73 -22.60 -11.14
CA ARG A 294 9.69 -23.98 -11.65
C ARG A 294 8.38 -24.71 -11.34
N ARG A 295 7.52 -24.11 -10.53
CA ARG A 295 6.23 -24.65 -10.07
C ARG A 295 6.38 -25.95 -9.27
N THR A 296 7.39 -26.04 -8.42
CA THR A 296 7.70 -27.24 -7.63
C THR A 296 7.73 -26.96 -6.13
N LEU A 297 7.33 -27.95 -5.33
CA LEU A 297 7.52 -27.98 -3.88
C LEU A 297 8.44 -29.14 -3.51
N MET A 298 9.45 -28.87 -2.67
CA MET A 298 10.43 -29.84 -2.20
C MET A 298 10.62 -29.72 -0.69
N PHE A 299 11.07 -30.81 -0.06
CA PHE A 299 11.32 -30.88 1.37
C PHE A 299 12.74 -31.37 1.65
N SER A 300 13.29 -30.95 2.78
CA SER A 300 14.55 -31.45 3.33
C SER A 300 14.40 -31.80 4.81
N ILE A 301 15.22 -32.73 5.29
CA ILE A 301 15.40 -33.02 6.71
C ILE A 301 16.89 -32.95 6.99
N ASN A 302 17.31 -32.08 7.91
CA ASN A 302 18.71 -31.83 8.26
C ASN A 302 19.60 -31.52 7.03
N GLU A 303 19.19 -30.56 6.20
CA GLU A 303 19.83 -30.16 4.93
C GLU A 303 19.78 -31.19 3.78
N ASP A 304 19.43 -32.44 4.05
CA ASP A 304 19.32 -33.47 3.02
C ASP A 304 17.92 -33.46 2.38
N GLN A 305 17.86 -33.53 1.05
CA GLN A 305 16.59 -33.61 0.33
C GLN A 305 15.81 -34.87 0.76
N GLN A 306 14.59 -34.67 1.24
CA GLN A 306 13.72 -35.75 1.71
C GLN A 306 12.80 -36.22 0.57
N GLY A 307 13.22 -37.27 -0.13
CA GLY A 307 12.46 -37.87 -1.23
C GLY A 307 12.62 -37.13 -2.57
N PRO A 308 11.79 -37.42 -3.58
CA PRO A 308 11.82 -36.71 -4.87
C PRO A 308 11.20 -35.30 -4.76
N VAL A 309 11.02 -34.60 -5.89
CA VAL A 309 10.14 -33.42 -5.94
C VAL A 309 8.75 -33.86 -5.47
N ALA A 310 8.20 -33.18 -4.46
CA ALA A 310 6.99 -33.61 -3.79
C ALA A 310 5.74 -33.29 -4.58
N PHE A 311 5.68 -32.07 -5.11
CA PHE A 311 4.55 -31.60 -5.91
C PHE A 311 5.04 -30.73 -7.06
N GLU A 312 4.33 -30.82 -8.18
CA GLU A 312 4.54 -30.05 -9.40
C GLU A 312 3.28 -29.24 -9.73
N ASN A 313 3.38 -28.31 -10.69
CA ASN A 313 2.31 -27.41 -11.08
C ASN A 313 1.79 -26.51 -9.94
N MET A 314 2.67 -26.16 -9.00
CA MET A 314 2.37 -25.18 -7.95
C MET A 314 2.09 -23.81 -8.55
N GLU A 315 0.87 -23.29 -8.38
CA GLU A 315 0.47 -21.98 -8.88
C GLU A 315 -0.49 -21.23 -7.94
N GLY A 316 -0.54 -19.91 -8.07
CA GLY A 316 -1.36 -19.03 -7.21
C GLY A 316 -0.67 -18.65 -5.91
N LEU A 317 -1.45 -18.15 -4.94
CA LEU A 317 -0.96 -17.69 -3.64
C LEU A 317 -0.90 -18.83 -2.63
N PHE A 318 0.24 -18.99 -1.98
CA PHE A 318 0.49 -19.98 -0.94
C PHE A 318 1.04 -19.34 0.32
N PHE A 319 0.67 -19.90 1.46
CA PHE A 319 1.21 -19.55 2.76
C PHE A 319 1.99 -20.74 3.33
N PRO A 320 3.16 -20.52 3.97
CA PRO A 320 3.80 -21.53 4.80
C PRO A 320 2.80 -22.11 5.80
N ALA A 321 2.81 -23.42 6.01
CA ALA A 321 1.80 -24.09 6.83
C ALA A 321 2.40 -25.21 7.67
N VAL A 322 1.89 -25.36 8.89
CA VAL A 322 2.19 -26.49 9.77
C VAL A 322 0.90 -27.03 10.37
N SER A 323 0.79 -28.36 10.48
CA SER A 323 -0.16 -28.99 11.39
C SER A 323 0.54 -29.86 12.40
N LEU A 324 0.17 -29.71 13.68
CA LEU A 324 0.74 -30.50 14.77
C LEU A 324 -0.24 -30.66 15.93
N ASN A 325 0.03 -31.63 16.79
CA ASN A 325 -0.66 -31.85 18.05
C ASN A 325 0.25 -31.50 19.25
N ARG A 326 -0.27 -31.69 20.46
CA ARG A 326 0.41 -31.35 21.72
C ARG A 326 1.76 -32.01 21.96
N ASN A 327 2.03 -33.13 21.30
CA ASN A 327 3.27 -33.88 21.47
C ASN A 327 4.44 -33.27 20.69
N VAL A 328 4.17 -32.26 19.85
CA VAL A 328 5.17 -31.60 19.01
C VAL A 328 5.24 -30.12 19.37
N GLN A 329 6.44 -29.55 19.30
CA GLN A 329 6.67 -28.12 19.29
C GLN A 329 7.73 -27.81 18.25
N VAL A 330 7.49 -26.76 17.46
CA VAL A 330 8.39 -26.36 16.38
C VAL A 330 8.66 -24.87 16.44
N THR A 331 9.85 -24.47 16.00
CA THR A 331 10.24 -23.07 15.82
C THR A 331 10.58 -22.79 14.36
N LEU A 332 9.99 -21.73 13.83
CA LEU A 332 10.14 -21.27 12.45
C LEU A 332 11.41 -20.42 12.29
N HIS A 333 12.16 -20.70 11.23
CA HIS A 333 13.34 -19.94 10.79
C HIS A 333 13.11 -19.43 9.36
N THR A 334 13.21 -18.11 9.20
CA THR A 334 12.99 -17.40 7.92
C THR A 334 14.20 -16.52 7.59
N GLY A 335 14.17 -15.79 6.48
CA GLY A 335 15.33 -15.03 6.03
C GLY A 335 16.47 -15.91 5.51
N LEU A 336 16.17 -17.16 5.15
CA LEU A 336 17.18 -18.15 4.76
C LEU A 336 17.45 -18.10 3.25
N PRO A 337 18.72 -18.25 2.83
CA PRO A 337 19.04 -18.45 1.43
C PRO A 337 18.59 -19.84 0.96
N VAL A 338 18.56 -20.02 -0.35
CA VAL A 338 18.27 -21.31 -0.96
C VAL A 338 19.37 -22.33 -0.61
N PRO A 339 19.03 -23.56 -0.21
CA PRO A 339 20.02 -24.59 0.15
C PRO A 339 20.96 -24.99 -0.99
N GLU A 340 22.16 -25.43 -0.62
CA GLU A 340 23.19 -25.87 -1.59
C GLU A 340 22.78 -27.10 -2.40
N PHE A 341 21.99 -28.02 -1.82
CA PHE A 341 21.50 -29.19 -2.54
C PHE A 341 20.64 -28.80 -3.76
N TYR A 342 19.99 -27.64 -3.71
CA TYR A 342 19.19 -27.12 -4.82
C TYR A 342 20.04 -26.47 -5.90
N THR A 343 21.09 -25.73 -5.51
CA THR A 343 21.97 -25.01 -6.44
C THR A 343 22.86 -25.95 -7.25
N SER A 344 23.33 -27.05 -6.65
CA SER A 344 24.15 -28.07 -7.33
C SER A 344 23.45 -28.76 -8.51
N ARG A 345 22.11 -28.79 -8.53
CA ARG A 345 21.33 -29.30 -9.67
C ARG A 345 21.10 -28.27 -10.76
N ALA A 346 21.03 -26.99 -10.41
CA ALA A 346 20.84 -25.91 -11.37
C ALA A 346 22.07 -25.66 -12.25
N SER A 347 23.26 -26.13 -11.85
CA SER A 347 24.50 -26.08 -12.63
C SER A 347 24.74 -27.29 -13.53
N MET A 348 23.87 -28.31 -13.46
CA MET A 348 23.93 -29.52 -14.30
C MET A 348 22.85 -29.60 -15.39
N GLN A 349 22.05 -28.54 -15.56
CA GLN A 349 21.13 -28.31 -16.69
C GLN A 349 21.54 -27.04 -17.40
#